data_AF-A0A3S1T455-F1
#
_entry.id   AF-A0A3S1T455-F1
#
_cell.length_a   1.000
_cell.length_b   1.000
_cell.length_c   1.000
_cell.angle_alpha   90.00
_cell.angle_beta   90.00
_cell.angle_gamma   90.00
#
_symmetry.space_group_name_H-M   'P 1'
#
loop_
_entity.id
_entity.type
_entity.pdbx_description
1 polymer ?
#
loop_
_entity_poly.entity_id
_entity_poly.type
_entity_poly.pdbx_seq_one_letter_code
_entity_poly.pdbx_strand_id
1 'polypeptide(L)'
;LEALDDLKGVLESEIESLQKKIVNQQQQVDLAQQQLASIGPLAQKGLIANARLLDSRQSVADLQGKILDYETAILTAKQSISKAKQDAIDAQNTLSSNLATARQQTEADLNEAALKANMQKGLIAQATDPATVAAMTNDQQPALLYSLVRNVDGKTSEIAAKEDTLVLPGDVIKVKLAPLASQ
;
A
#
# COMPACT_ATOMS: atom_id res chain seq x y z
N LEU A 1 -5.91 -9.22 -15.21
CA LEU A 1 -5.60 -10.62 -14.86
C LEU A 1 -6.22 -11.56 -15.88
N GLU A 2 -7.52 -11.47 -16.15
CA GLU A 2 -8.21 -12.26 -17.20
C GLU A 2 -7.50 -12.21 -18.57
N ALA A 3 -7.19 -11.02 -19.08
CA ALA A 3 -6.46 -10.88 -20.34
C ALA A 3 -5.07 -11.54 -20.38
N LEU A 4 -4.39 -11.68 -19.23
CA LEU A 4 -3.09 -12.38 -19.15
C LEU A 4 -3.29 -13.90 -19.14
N ASP A 5 -4.38 -14.38 -18.56
CA ASP A 5 -4.73 -15.80 -18.55
C ASP A 5 -5.25 -16.27 -19.92
N ASP A 6 -6.05 -15.44 -20.59
CA ASP A 6 -6.48 -15.67 -21.98
C ASP A 6 -5.27 -15.75 -22.92
N LEU A 7 -4.32 -14.82 -22.79
CA LEU A 7 -3.08 -14.83 -23.56
C LEU A 7 -2.29 -16.12 -23.35
N LYS A 8 -2.20 -16.58 -22.10
CA LYS A 8 -1.56 -17.86 -21.78
C LYS A 8 -2.27 -19.03 -22.47
N GLY A 9 -3.59 -19.09 -22.42
CA GLY A 9 -4.37 -20.16 -23.07
C GLY A 9 -4.19 -20.20 -24.59
N VAL A 10 -4.14 -19.03 -25.23
CA VAL A 10 -3.83 -18.91 -26.67
C VAL A 10 -2.41 -19.42 -26.97
N LEU A 11 -1.42 -19.00 -26.20
CA LEU A 11 -0.02 -19.43 -26.39
C LEU A 11 0.17 -20.93 -26.12
N GLU A 12 -0.54 -21.52 -25.15
CA GLU A 12 -0.53 -22.96 -24.90
C GLU A 12 -1.11 -23.74 -26.09
N SER A 13 -2.22 -23.25 -26.65
CA SER A 13 -2.84 -23.84 -27.85
C SER A 13 -1.94 -23.72 -29.10
N GLU A 14 -1.22 -22.60 -29.22
CA GLU A 14 -0.22 -22.39 -30.27
C GLU A 14 0.95 -23.38 -30.14
N ILE A 15 1.47 -23.58 -28.92
CA ILE A 15 2.53 -24.56 -28.64
C ILE A 15 2.07 -25.97 -29.04
N GLU A 16 0.86 -26.40 -28.66
CA GLU A 16 0.35 -27.71 -29.06
C GLU A 16 0.27 -27.85 -30.59
N SER A 17 -0.17 -26.79 -31.27
CA SER A 17 -0.27 -26.77 -32.73
C SER A 17 1.12 -26.86 -33.39
N LEU A 18 2.11 -26.14 -32.87
CA LEU A 18 3.49 -26.21 -33.33
C LEU A 18 4.12 -27.58 -33.08
N GLN A 19 3.85 -28.21 -31.92
CA GLN A 19 4.29 -29.58 -31.63
C GLN A 19 3.72 -30.59 -32.62
N LYS A 20 2.43 -30.49 -32.96
CA LYS A 20 1.80 -31.32 -33.99
C LYS A 20 2.45 -31.08 -35.37
N LYS A 21 2.79 -29.83 -35.70
CA LYS A 21 3.53 -29.52 -36.94
C LYS A 21 4.91 -30.15 -36.95
N ILE A 22 5.66 -30.12 -35.84
CA ILE A 22 6.97 -30.76 -35.73
C ILE A 22 6.85 -32.27 -35.97
N VAL A 23 5.89 -32.96 -35.34
CA VAL A 23 5.71 -34.41 -35.55
C VAL A 23 5.44 -34.74 -37.02
N ASN A 24 4.56 -33.99 -37.68
CA ASN A 24 4.30 -34.17 -39.11
C ASN A 24 5.55 -33.85 -39.97
N GLN A 25 6.28 -32.81 -39.60
CA GLN A 25 7.49 -32.40 -40.32
C GLN A 25 8.61 -33.44 -40.18
N GLN A 26 8.73 -34.08 -39.02
CA GLN A 26 9.68 -35.16 -38.76
C GLN A 26 9.38 -36.38 -39.63
N GLN A 27 8.10 -36.76 -39.79
CA GLN A 27 7.72 -37.84 -40.71
C GLN A 27 8.14 -37.54 -42.15
N GLN A 28 8.02 -36.28 -42.60
CA GLN A 28 8.48 -35.88 -43.93
C GLN A 28 10.01 -35.94 -44.06
N VAL A 29 10.75 -35.56 -43.01
CA VAL A 29 12.21 -35.71 -42.96
C VAL A 29 12.59 -37.18 -43.09
N ASP A 30 11.93 -38.07 -42.35
CA ASP A 30 12.23 -39.51 -42.36
C ASP A 30 12.00 -40.11 -43.76
N LEU A 31 10.89 -39.76 -44.41
CA LEU A 31 10.59 -40.19 -45.79
C LEU A 31 11.61 -39.64 -46.80
N ALA A 32 11.97 -38.36 -46.69
CA ALA A 32 12.96 -37.73 -47.56
C ALA A 32 14.36 -38.34 -47.37
N GLN A 33 14.72 -38.70 -46.14
CA GLN A 33 15.97 -39.41 -45.83
C GLN A 33 16.00 -40.83 -46.40
N GLN A 34 14.88 -41.57 -46.32
CA GLN A 34 14.77 -42.89 -46.96
C GLN A 34 14.94 -42.80 -48.49
N GLN A 35 14.33 -41.79 -49.10
CA GLN A 35 14.50 -41.52 -50.53
C GLN A 35 15.96 -41.19 -50.85
N LEU A 36 16.60 -40.32 -50.06
CA LEU A 36 18.01 -39.96 -50.23
C LEU A 36 18.93 -41.18 -50.12
N ALA A 37 18.69 -42.05 -49.12
CA ALA A 37 19.44 -43.29 -48.91
C ALA A 37 19.29 -44.27 -50.08
N SER A 38 18.13 -44.28 -50.73
CA SER A 38 17.86 -45.10 -51.91
C SER A 38 18.56 -44.57 -53.18
N ILE A 39 18.64 -43.24 -53.33
CA ILE A 39 19.20 -42.58 -54.52
C ILE A 39 20.74 -42.51 -54.46
N GLY A 40 21.34 -42.39 -53.27
CA GLY A 40 22.79 -42.25 -53.08
C GLY A 40 23.64 -43.31 -53.79
N PRO A 41 23.38 -44.62 -53.59
CA PRO A 41 24.13 -45.69 -54.26
C PRO A 41 23.95 -45.69 -55.79
N LEU A 42 22.79 -45.28 -56.29
CA LEU A 42 22.50 -45.19 -57.72
C LEU A 42 23.28 -44.04 -58.37
N ALA A 43 23.34 -42.89 -57.71
CA ALA A 43 24.15 -41.75 -58.16
C ALA A 43 25.65 -42.09 -58.17
N GLN A 44 26.17 -42.79 -57.15
CA GLN A 44 27.58 -43.25 -57.12
C GLN A 44 27.92 -44.19 -58.28
N LYS A 45 26.96 -44.98 -58.75
CA LYS A 45 27.10 -45.87 -59.91
C LYS A 45 26.86 -45.15 -61.25
N GLY A 46 26.63 -43.83 -61.24
CA GLY A 46 26.31 -43.05 -62.45
C GLY A 46 24.92 -43.32 -63.02
N LEU A 47 24.05 -44.04 -62.30
CA LEU A 47 22.71 -44.44 -62.75
C LEU A 47 21.65 -43.34 -62.53
N ILE A 48 21.99 -42.28 -61.78
CA ILE A 48 21.15 -41.11 -61.54
C ILE A 48 22.00 -39.84 -61.65
N ALA A 49 21.43 -38.77 -62.19
CA ALA A 49 22.07 -37.46 -62.26
C ALA A 49 22.38 -36.89 -60.85
N ASN A 50 23.60 -36.39 -60.65
CA ASN A 50 24.03 -35.76 -59.39
C ASN A 50 23.12 -34.60 -58.95
N ALA A 51 22.49 -33.89 -59.90
CA ALA A 51 21.50 -32.86 -59.60
C ALA A 51 20.35 -33.38 -58.74
N ARG A 52 19.79 -34.56 -59.05
CA ARG A 52 18.69 -35.16 -58.30
C ARG A 52 19.10 -35.56 -56.87
N LEU A 53 20.35 -35.97 -56.68
CA LEU A 53 20.90 -36.27 -55.35
C LEU A 53 21.03 -34.97 -54.53
N LEU A 54 21.50 -33.89 -55.15
CA LEU A 54 21.61 -32.59 -54.50
C LEU A 54 20.25 -32.03 -54.09
N ASP A 55 19.26 -32.07 -54.99
CA ASP A 55 17.90 -31.60 -54.73
C ASP A 55 17.28 -32.34 -53.52
N SER A 56 17.48 -33.66 -53.46
CA SER A 56 17.00 -34.47 -52.33
C SER A 56 17.68 -34.11 -51.00
N ARG A 57 18.99 -33.81 -51.02
CA ARG A 57 19.71 -33.32 -49.82
C ARG A 57 19.23 -31.95 -49.38
N GLN A 58 19.05 -31.03 -50.32
CA GLN A 58 18.51 -29.69 -50.04
C GLN A 58 17.11 -29.81 -49.43
N SER A 59 16.26 -30.67 -49.98
CA SER A 59 14.93 -30.91 -49.42
C SER A 59 14.99 -31.42 -47.96
N VAL A 60 15.88 -32.36 -47.63
CA VAL A 60 16.04 -32.82 -46.24
C VAL A 60 16.48 -31.67 -45.32
N ALA A 61 17.47 -30.88 -45.75
CA ALA A 61 17.98 -29.75 -44.99
C ALA A 61 16.90 -28.67 -44.74
N ASP A 62 16.10 -28.35 -45.77
CA ASP A 62 15.00 -27.37 -45.66
C ASP A 62 13.92 -27.84 -44.67
N LEU A 63 13.56 -29.13 -44.69
CA LEU A 63 12.57 -29.69 -43.77
C LEU A 63 13.10 -29.68 -42.32
N GLN A 64 14.39 -29.98 -42.12
CA GLN A 64 15.05 -29.88 -40.81
C GLN A 64 15.12 -28.42 -40.32
N GLY A 65 15.41 -27.46 -41.21
CA GLY A 65 15.37 -26.03 -40.90
C GLY A 65 14.02 -25.59 -40.37
N LYS A 66 12.92 -26.01 -41.03
CA LYS A 66 11.55 -25.73 -40.56
C LYS A 66 11.25 -26.29 -39.18
N ILE A 67 11.80 -27.46 -38.82
CA ILE A 67 11.65 -28.02 -37.46
C ILE A 67 12.30 -27.08 -36.44
N LEU A 68 13.53 -26.64 -36.70
CA LEU A 68 14.24 -25.71 -35.82
C LEU A 68 13.50 -24.37 -35.67
N ASP A 69 12.88 -23.87 -36.74
CA ASP A 69 12.04 -22.67 -36.70
C ASP A 69 10.82 -22.87 -35.78
N TYR A 70 10.14 -24.03 -35.88
CA TYR A 70 9.01 -24.35 -35.00
C TYR A 70 9.43 -24.53 -33.54
N GLU A 71 10.57 -25.16 -33.28
CA GLU A 71 11.12 -25.31 -31.93
C GLU A 71 11.47 -23.94 -31.32
N THR A 72 12.05 -23.05 -32.12
CA THR A 72 12.34 -21.67 -31.72
C THR A 72 11.05 -20.92 -31.41
N ALA A 73 10.02 -21.04 -32.24
CA ALA A 73 8.71 -20.43 -31.99
C ALA A 73 8.07 -20.96 -30.69
N ILE A 74 8.19 -22.26 -30.40
CA ILE A 74 7.74 -22.85 -29.12
C ILE A 74 8.51 -22.23 -27.93
N LEU A 75 9.84 -22.09 -28.04
CA LEU A 75 10.65 -21.47 -26.98
C LEU A 75 10.23 -20.02 -26.72
N THR A 76 10.02 -19.24 -27.78
CA THR A 76 9.51 -17.88 -27.69
C THR A 76 8.12 -17.84 -27.04
N ALA A 77 7.20 -18.71 -27.43
CA ALA A 77 5.88 -18.81 -26.81
C ALA A 77 5.96 -19.16 -25.31
N LYS A 78 6.83 -20.11 -24.93
CA LYS A 78 7.09 -20.46 -23.52
C LYS A 78 7.66 -19.30 -22.72
N GLN A 79 8.56 -18.52 -23.30
CA GLN A 79 9.11 -17.32 -22.69
C GLN A 79 8.02 -16.25 -22.49
N SER A 80 7.16 -16.04 -23.48
CA SER A 80 6.00 -15.14 -23.39
C SER A 80 5.03 -15.56 -22.29
N ILE A 81 4.73 -16.86 -22.15
CA ILE A 81 3.91 -17.39 -21.04
C ILE A 81 4.57 -17.08 -19.69
N SER A 82 5.87 -17.31 -19.57
CA SER A 82 6.60 -17.07 -18.32
C SER A 82 6.58 -15.61 -17.93
N LYS A 83 6.75 -14.70 -18.91
CA LYS A 83 6.64 -13.26 -18.72
C LYS A 83 5.23 -12.84 -18.31
N ALA A 84 4.20 -13.32 -19.01
CA ALA A 84 2.81 -13.01 -18.67
C ALA A 84 2.44 -13.46 -17.24
N LYS A 85 2.96 -14.61 -16.78
CA LYS A 85 2.82 -15.07 -15.39
C LYS A 85 3.50 -14.14 -14.40
N GLN A 86 4.71 -13.68 -14.70
CA GLN A 86 5.43 -12.75 -13.85
C GLN A 86 4.69 -11.40 -13.75
N ASP A 87 4.25 -10.86 -14.88
CA ASP A 87 3.47 -9.62 -14.94
C ASP A 87 2.17 -9.73 -14.13
N ALA A 88 1.51 -10.89 -14.14
CA ALA A 88 0.31 -11.16 -13.34
C ALA A 88 0.60 -11.13 -11.83
N ILE A 89 1.71 -11.76 -11.40
CA ILE A 89 2.15 -11.76 -10.00
C ILE A 89 2.50 -10.34 -9.55
N ASP A 90 3.23 -9.59 -10.37
CA ASP A 90 3.64 -8.23 -10.05
C ASP A 90 2.44 -7.29 -9.93
N ALA A 91 1.46 -7.41 -10.82
CA ALA A 91 0.20 -6.68 -10.74
C ALA A 91 -0.58 -7.00 -9.44
N GLN A 92 -0.63 -8.28 -9.05
CA GLN A 92 -1.31 -8.71 -7.82
C GLN A 92 -0.60 -8.19 -6.56
N ASN A 93 0.73 -8.22 -6.55
CA ASN A 93 1.54 -7.69 -5.46
C ASN A 93 1.38 -6.18 -5.32
N THR A 94 1.40 -5.45 -6.44
CA THR A 94 1.18 -3.99 -6.45
C THR A 94 -0.22 -3.63 -5.96
N LEU A 95 -1.25 -4.36 -6.42
CA LEU A 95 -2.61 -4.16 -5.95
C LEU A 95 -2.72 -4.39 -4.43
N SER A 96 -2.13 -5.47 -3.93
CA SER A 96 -2.16 -5.82 -2.51
C SER A 96 -1.43 -4.79 -1.66
N SER A 97 -0.26 -4.32 -2.12
CA SER A 97 0.49 -3.25 -1.46
C SER A 97 -0.31 -1.95 -1.41
N ASN A 98 -0.87 -1.53 -2.55
CA ASN A 98 -1.66 -0.31 -2.63
C ASN A 98 -2.90 -0.37 -1.73
N LEU A 99 -3.57 -1.53 -1.68
CA LEU A 99 -4.72 -1.73 -0.82
C LEU A 99 -4.34 -1.70 0.67
N ALA A 100 -3.21 -2.29 1.05
CA ALA A 100 -2.69 -2.21 2.41
C ALA A 100 -2.36 -0.77 2.82
N THR A 101 -1.67 -0.01 1.97
CA THR A 101 -1.36 1.41 2.22
C THR A 101 -2.63 2.25 2.30
N ALA A 102 -3.57 2.08 1.37
CA ALA A 102 -4.83 2.81 1.37
C ALA A 102 -5.66 2.51 2.62
N ARG A 103 -5.69 1.25 3.06
CA ARG A 103 -6.35 0.86 4.33
C ARG A 103 -5.69 1.52 5.53
N GLN A 104 -4.37 1.46 5.63
CA GLN A 104 -3.64 2.09 6.74
C GLN A 104 -3.90 3.60 6.80
N GLN A 105 -3.89 4.28 5.65
CA GLN A 105 -4.21 5.70 5.58
C GLN A 105 -5.66 5.97 6.03
N THR A 106 -6.62 5.19 5.52
CA THR A 106 -8.04 5.33 5.90
C THR A 106 -8.25 5.10 7.40
N GLU A 107 -7.56 4.12 7.99
CA GLU A 107 -7.61 3.84 9.43
C GLU A 107 -7.00 4.99 10.25
N ALA A 108 -5.90 5.59 9.78
CA ALA A 108 -5.31 6.79 10.40
C ALA A 108 -6.26 7.99 10.34
N ASP A 109 -6.85 8.27 9.18
CA ASP A 109 -7.81 9.36 8.96
C ASP A 109 -9.06 9.17 9.84
N LEU A 110 -9.54 7.93 9.97
CA LEU A 110 -10.67 7.59 10.84
C LEU A 110 -10.34 7.85 12.32
N ASN A 111 -9.16 7.43 12.78
CA ASN A 111 -8.71 7.67 14.14
C ASN A 111 -8.57 9.17 14.44
N GLU A 112 -8.01 9.94 13.50
CA GLU A 112 -7.91 11.40 13.62
C GLU A 112 -9.30 12.05 13.70
N ALA A 113 -10.22 11.65 12.82
CA ALA A 113 -11.60 12.15 12.82
C ALA A 113 -12.33 11.80 14.13
N ALA A 114 -12.17 10.58 14.64
CA ALA A 114 -12.74 10.14 15.90
C ALA A 114 -12.19 10.95 17.09
N LEU A 115 -10.88 11.21 17.11
CA LEU A 115 -10.25 12.04 18.13
C LEU A 115 -10.79 13.47 18.10
N LYS A 116 -10.90 14.08 16.91
CA LYS A 116 -11.48 15.43 16.74
C LYS A 116 -12.92 15.48 17.21
N ALA A 117 -13.74 14.49 16.85
CA ALA A 117 -15.13 14.41 17.27
C ALA A 117 -15.26 14.28 18.81
N ASN A 118 -14.41 13.45 19.44
CA ASN A 118 -14.41 13.31 20.90
C ASN A 118 -13.95 14.59 21.60
N MET A 119 -12.93 15.28 21.07
CA MET A 119 -12.49 16.57 21.59
C MET A 119 -13.61 17.61 21.51
N GLN A 120 -14.29 17.72 20.37
CA GLN A 120 -15.42 18.64 20.20
C GLN A 120 -16.55 18.34 21.18
N LYS A 121 -16.90 17.05 21.37
CA LYS A 121 -17.87 16.64 22.39
C LYS A 121 -17.43 17.04 23.80
N GLY A 122 -16.15 16.86 24.13
CA GLY A 122 -15.58 17.26 25.42
C GLY A 122 -15.65 18.77 25.66
N LEU A 123 -15.33 19.58 24.64
CA LEU A 123 -15.44 21.03 24.72
C LEU A 123 -16.89 21.50 24.92
N ILE A 124 -17.85 20.89 24.21
CA ILE A 124 -19.28 21.17 24.39
C ILE A 124 -19.75 20.80 25.81
N ALA A 125 -19.33 19.63 26.30
CA ALA A 125 -19.68 19.18 27.65
C ALA A 125 -19.12 20.15 28.71
N GLN A 126 -17.87 20.59 28.57
CA GLN A 126 -17.25 21.54 29.49
C GLN A 126 -17.89 22.93 29.43
N ALA A 127 -18.28 23.40 28.23
CA ALA A 127 -18.99 24.66 28.06
C ALA A 127 -20.43 24.64 28.62
N THR A 128 -21.05 23.46 28.70
CA THR A 128 -22.40 23.27 29.25
C THR A 128 -22.38 22.88 30.74
N ASP A 129 -21.20 22.59 31.30
CA ASP A 129 -21.05 22.26 32.72
C ASP A 129 -21.47 23.47 33.58
N PRO A 130 -22.49 23.31 34.45
CA PRO A 130 -22.99 24.39 35.30
C PRO A 130 -21.91 25.06 36.13
N ALA A 131 -20.85 24.36 36.54
CA ALA A 131 -19.76 24.94 37.30
C ALA A 131 -18.91 25.90 36.45
N THR A 132 -18.63 25.55 35.19
CA THR A 132 -17.92 26.40 34.23
C THR A 132 -18.78 27.60 33.83
N VAL A 133 -20.07 27.38 33.56
CA VAL A 133 -21.02 28.45 33.26
C VAL A 133 -21.13 29.41 34.44
N ALA A 134 -21.28 28.91 35.67
CA ALA A 134 -21.33 29.72 36.87
C ALA A 134 -20.04 30.50 37.10
N ALA A 135 -18.87 29.93 36.79
CA ALA A 135 -17.58 30.63 36.86
C ALA A 135 -17.43 31.71 35.77
N MET A 136 -18.04 31.52 34.59
CA MET A 136 -18.04 32.52 33.52
C MET A 136 -19.09 33.63 33.75
N THR A 137 -20.20 33.35 34.44
CA THR A 137 -21.22 34.35 34.77
C THR A 137 -20.96 35.07 36.10
N ASN A 138 -20.17 34.48 36.99
CA ASN A 138 -19.71 35.14 38.21
C ASN A 138 -18.46 35.98 37.91
N ASP A 139 -18.68 37.15 37.32
CA ASP A 139 -17.69 38.24 37.28
C ASP A 139 -17.39 38.82 38.69
N GLN A 140 -18.04 38.28 39.73
CA GLN A 140 -17.76 38.61 41.12
C GLN A 140 -16.69 37.68 41.67
N GLN A 141 -15.43 38.00 41.41
CA GLN A 141 -14.37 37.56 42.32
C GLN A 141 -14.75 38.03 43.73
N PRO A 142 -14.78 37.12 44.73
CA PRO A 142 -15.09 37.51 46.10
C PRO A 142 -14.09 38.57 46.56
N ALA A 143 -14.59 39.77 46.86
CA ALA A 143 -13.75 40.88 47.30
C ALA A 143 -12.93 40.47 48.53
N LEU A 144 -11.62 40.67 48.52
CA LEU A 144 -10.78 40.34 49.67
C LEU A 144 -10.92 41.44 50.72
N LEU A 145 -11.24 41.05 51.96
CA LEU A 145 -11.23 41.91 53.12
C LEU A 145 -9.92 41.73 53.87
N TYR A 146 -9.21 42.83 54.07
CA TYR A 146 -7.95 42.86 54.81
C TYR A 146 -8.20 43.44 56.21
N SER A 147 -7.69 42.77 57.24
CA SER A 147 -7.64 43.30 58.60
C SER A 147 -6.25 43.13 59.20
N LEU A 148 -5.80 44.11 59.98
CA LEU A 148 -4.59 44.04 60.77
C LEU A 148 -4.94 43.64 62.19
N VAL A 149 -4.18 42.71 62.74
CA VAL A 149 -4.20 42.37 64.15
C VAL A 149 -2.99 43.00 64.82
N ARG A 150 -3.22 44.00 65.67
CA ARG A 150 -2.19 44.75 66.38
C ARG A 150 -2.37 44.56 67.89
N ASN A 151 -1.26 44.27 68.57
CA ASN A 151 -1.22 44.22 70.03
C ASN A 151 -0.81 45.61 70.55
N VAL A 152 -1.72 46.27 71.30
CA VAL A 152 -1.44 47.55 71.97
C VAL A 152 -1.66 47.31 73.47
N ASP A 153 -0.65 47.57 74.29
CA ASP A 153 -0.68 47.43 75.74
C ASP A 153 -1.19 46.06 76.25
N GLY A 154 -0.76 44.97 75.59
CA GLY A 154 -1.11 43.60 75.97
C GLY A 154 -2.50 43.16 75.52
N LYS A 155 -3.26 44.01 74.81
CA LYS A 155 -4.57 43.68 74.24
C LYS A 155 -4.50 43.62 72.72
N THR A 156 -4.93 42.48 72.18
CA THR A 156 -5.02 42.26 70.74
C THR A 156 -6.27 42.92 70.17
N SER A 157 -6.11 43.79 69.18
CA SER A 157 -7.21 44.46 68.47
C SER A 157 -7.17 44.14 66.97
N GLU A 158 -8.32 43.87 66.37
CA GLU A 158 -8.47 43.66 64.92
C GLU A 158 -9.00 44.97 64.29
N ILE A 159 -8.24 45.52 63.36
CA ILE A 159 -8.47 46.81 62.70
C ILE A 159 -8.69 46.54 61.21
N ALA A 160 -9.75 47.08 60.62
CA ALA A 160 -9.98 46.98 59.18
C ALA A 160 -8.87 47.75 58.44
N ALA A 161 -8.22 47.09 57.48
CA ALA A 161 -7.07 47.63 56.76
C ALA A 161 -7.48 48.14 55.38
N LYS A 162 -6.96 49.31 55.01
CA LYS A 162 -7.03 49.90 53.68
C LYS A 162 -5.61 50.06 53.12
N GLU A 163 -5.47 50.32 51.83
CA GLU A 163 -4.15 50.45 51.18
C GLU A 163 -3.25 51.53 51.81
N ASP A 164 -3.84 52.55 52.41
CA ASP A 164 -3.15 53.66 53.09
C ASP A 164 -2.84 53.40 54.57
N THR A 165 -3.18 52.22 55.09
CA THR A 165 -3.00 51.89 56.51
C THR A 165 -1.54 51.51 56.79
N LEU A 166 -0.82 52.31 57.60
CA LEU A 166 0.56 52.01 57.98
C LEU A 166 0.66 50.72 58.83
N VAL A 167 1.49 49.80 58.35
CA VAL A 167 1.86 48.55 59.03
C VAL A 167 3.05 48.81 59.96
N LEU A 168 2.95 48.35 61.22
CA LEU A 168 4.00 48.48 62.23
C LEU A 168 4.65 47.11 62.53
N PRO A 169 5.90 47.09 63.03
CA PRO A 169 6.55 45.84 63.43
C PRO A 169 5.74 45.10 64.49
N GLY A 170 5.39 43.83 64.22
CA GLY A 170 4.56 42.99 65.10
C GLY A 170 3.09 42.87 64.68
N ASP A 171 2.66 43.55 63.62
CA ASP A 171 1.32 43.39 63.07
C ASP A 171 1.16 42.07 62.30
N VAL A 172 -0.02 41.46 62.40
CA VAL A 172 -0.41 40.29 61.59
C VAL A 172 -1.54 40.67 60.65
N ILE A 173 -1.33 40.50 59.34
CA ILE A 173 -2.35 40.75 58.33
C ILE A 173 -3.22 39.50 58.17
N LYS A 174 -4.52 39.64 58.38
CA LYS A 174 -5.54 38.63 58.07
C LYS A 174 -6.21 38.99 56.76
N VAL A 175 -6.29 38.01 55.87
CA VAL A 175 -7.04 38.11 54.62
C VAL A 175 -8.24 37.18 54.71
N LYS A 176 -9.44 37.72 54.51
CA LYS A 176 -10.70 36.96 54.48
C LYS A 176 -11.40 37.23 53.15
N LEU A 177 -12.05 36.21 52.61
CA LEU A 177 -12.97 36.41 51.49
C LEU A 177 -14.20 37.15 52.02
N ALA A 178 -14.63 38.22 51.34
CA ALA A 178 -15.92 38.82 51.65
C ALA A 178 -17.00 37.74 51.52
N PRO A 179 -17.93 37.64 52.48
CA PRO A 179 -19.03 36.71 52.35
C PRO A 179 -19.76 37.04 51.05
N LEU A 180 -19.87 36.04 50.16
CA LEU A 180 -20.72 36.13 48.99
C LEU A 180 -22.12 36.47 49.51
N ALA A 181 -22.65 37.62 49.11
CA ALA A 181 -24.01 37.99 49.47
C ALA A 181 -24.93 36.96 48.82
N SER A 182 -25.48 36.05 49.63
CA SER A 182 -26.61 35.25 49.21
C SER A 182 -27.84 36.15 49.16
N GLN A 183 -28.07 36.79 48.01
CA GLN A 183 -29.38 37.07 47.40
C GLN A 183 -29.27 37.90 46.13
#